data_AF-A0A1B7NMC8-F1
#
_entry.id   AF-A0A1B7NMC8-F1
#
_cell.length_a   1.000
_cell.length_b   1.000
_cell.length_c   1.000
_cell.angle_alpha   90.00
_cell.angle_beta   90.00
_cell.angle_gamma   90.00
#
_symmetry.space_group_name_H-M   'P 1'
#
loop_
_entity.id
_entity.type
_entity.pdbx_description
1 polymer ?
#
loop_
_entity_poly.entity_id
_entity_poly.type
_entity_poly.pdbx_seq_one_letter_code
_entity_poly.pdbx_strand_id
1 'polypeptide(L)'
;MARVQQRSAETAGQPQFAKPILQYTKTRQEALRIRQALTIYLKTQIEFAGDSPGSHISLCAPHTATNVKRVPPEFNNGLRAQYLKALQANLAAKREYNDVLREIASQKKDVHSPTTAGGGGGGGEVLEKKGAELQTYLGLLRSRREHGKIQIFQHYLEKLNSMEAGQAGYLGLASEQATSRNAAQNLVVHGHAISGTPGGNEPDVEALLHDLERAVLRAKNKADIEHNLLEKLKRERLTEDEKAVSPSKKLGALRRTHAELVRWVEEQLVISSSMDEQGPGEDQAAIDASDAENIQVLEETKSLIHEQYTAYVNARKDLLSVVSTVSQPLTAGLQPSQRGLELREKHKNTAMPDLLLLFPYVSEHLLPLSKAQKAPSMQKSYLSAILAKEKWITFRMLDRLQDESHLLPEYPILARQPRFKHAVAAINRRSPPLASPTSPNETSEIVTRAEAWSFAAREAQHATKGHVEERANLGTELARKAEITLKEMYELMNQDYEEATSGKEEKKVDEGDIWASESRLSRGRGGRQHGRWEKRLKGPWSGLNGKVGVVGDG
;
A
#
# COMPACT_ATOMS: atom_id res chain seq x y z
N MET A 1 -12.33 -60.64 -5.80
CA MET A 1 -12.81 -59.55 -4.92
C MET A 1 -11.82 -58.40 -5.07
N ALA A 2 -12.12 -57.15 -5.42
CA ALA A 2 -13.36 -56.43 -5.61
C ALA A 2 -13.23 -55.54 -6.87
N ARG A 3 -14.26 -55.59 -7.71
CA ARG A 3 -14.40 -54.82 -8.96
C ARG A 3 -15.01 -53.48 -8.56
N VAL A 4 -14.22 -52.39 -8.56
CA VAL A 4 -14.75 -51.05 -8.29
C VAL A 4 -15.18 -50.43 -9.62
N GLN A 5 -16.49 -50.27 -9.78
CA GLN A 5 -17.16 -49.53 -10.85
C GLN A 5 -16.56 -48.12 -11.01
N GLN A 6 -15.92 -47.86 -12.15
CA GLN A 6 -15.97 -46.54 -12.77
C GLN A 6 -17.21 -46.50 -13.65
N ARG A 7 -18.30 -45.95 -13.09
CA ARG A 7 -19.48 -45.56 -13.88
C ARG A 7 -19.08 -44.40 -14.79
N SER A 8 -19.18 -44.65 -16.09
CA SER A 8 -19.27 -43.65 -17.15
C SER A 8 -20.45 -42.71 -16.86
N ALA A 9 -20.14 -41.50 -16.44
CA ALA A 9 -21.08 -40.38 -16.42
C ALA A 9 -20.88 -39.54 -17.68
N GLU A 10 -21.05 -40.15 -18.85
CA GLU A 10 -21.01 -39.46 -20.15
C GLU A 10 -22.25 -39.90 -20.93
N THR A 11 -23.34 -39.15 -20.76
CA THR A 11 -24.49 -38.99 -21.69
C THR A 11 -25.70 -38.43 -20.92
N ALA A 12 -25.55 -37.22 -20.39
CA ALA A 12 -26.69 -36.37 -20.08
C ALA A 12 -26.57 -35.13 -20.97
N GLY A 13 -27.63 -34.83 -21.72
CA GLY A 13 -27.67 -33.87 -22.84
C GLY A 13 -26.93 -32.57 -22.55
N GLN A 14 -25.90 -32.32 -23.34
CA GLN A 14 -25.06 -31.13 -23.23
C GLN A 14 -25.82 -29.91 -23.78
N PRO A 15 -25.87 -28.79 -23.05
CA PRO A 15 -26.64 -27.64 -23.50
C PRO A 15 -25.97 -26.99 -24.72
N GLN A 16 -26.78 -26.58 -25.71
CA GLN A 16 -26.31 -26.10 -27.02
C GLN A 16 -25.35 -24.90 -26.94
N PHE A 17 -25.47 -24.07 -25.90
CA PHE A 17 -24.58 -22.92 -25.65
C PHE A 17 -23.13 -23.32 -25.30
N ALA A 18 -22.89 -24.56 -24.86
CA ALA A 18 -21.55 -25.02 -24.50
C ALA A 18 -20.72 -25.44 -25.73
N LYS A 19 -21.35 -25.71 -26.89
CA LYS A 19 -20.67 -26.12 -28.13
C LYS A 19 -19.57 -25.15 -28.62
N PRO A 20 -19.78 -23.82 -28.68
CA PRO A 20 -18.71 -22.89 -29.07
C PRO A 20 -17.59 -22.78 -28.02
N ILE A 21 -17.92 -22.94 -26.73
CA ILE A 21 -16.96 -22.82 -25.63
C ILE A 21 -16.08 -24.08 -25.52
N LEU A 22 -16.58 -25.24 -25.96
CA LEU A 22 -15.84 -26.51 -25.97
C LEU A 22 -14.57 -26.48 -26.82
N GLN A 23 -14.52 -25.65 -27.87
CA GLN A 23 -13.30 -25.46 -28.68
C GLN A 23 -12.16 -24.81 -27.87
N TYR A 24 -12.50 -24.07 -26.82
CA TYR A 24 -11.55 -23.37 -25.95
C TYR A 24 -11.41 -24.01 -24.56
N THR A 25 -12.33 -24.89 -24.14
CA THR A 25 -12.23 -25.61 -22.86
C THR A 25 -11.60 -26.98 -23.05
N LYS A 26 -10.35 -27.11 -22.65
CA LYS A 26 -9.65 -28.40 -22.60
C LYS A 26 -10.20 -29.28 -21.48
N THR A 27 -10.16 -30.60 -21.69
CA THR A 27 -10.55 -31.54 -20.64
C THR A 27 -9.62 -31.42 -19.43
N ARG A 28 -10.11 -31.76 -18.23
CA ARG A 28 -9.30 -31.67 -17.00
C ARG A 28 -7.98 -32.44 -17.11
N GLN A 29 -7.99 -33.57 -17.81
CA GLN A 29 -6.81 -34.40 -18.03
C GLN A 29 -5.81 -33.75 -18.99
N GLU A 30 -6.28 -33.16 -20.09
CA GLU A 30 -5.44 -32.40 -21.02
C GLU A 30 -4.83 -31.16 -20.37
N ALA A 31 -5.62 -30.43 -19.58
CA ALA A 31 -5.13 -29.28 -18.84
C ALA A 31 -4.00 -29.68 -17.86
N LEU A 32 -4.14 -30.82 -17.18
CA LEU A 32 -3.09 -31.35 -16.31
C LEU A 32 -1.84 -31.76 -17.09
N ARG A 33 -1.98 -32.45 -18.23
CA ARG A 33 -0.85 -32.82 -19.10
C ARG A 33 -0.10 -31.59 -19.62
N ILE A 34 -0.83 -30.56 -20.04
CA ILE A 34 -0.24 -29.29 -20.51
C ILE A 34 0.49 -28.58 -19.38
N ARG A 35 -0.10 -28.51 -18.17
CA ARG A 35 0.57 -27.94 -16.99
C ARG A 35 1.84 -28.69 -16.63
N GLN A 36 1.83 -30.02 -16.69
CA GLN A 36 3.02 -30.84 -16.44
C GLN A 36 4.11 -30.60 -17.49
N ALA A 37 3.76 -30.57 -18.77
CA ALA A 37 4.71 -30.27 -19.85
C ALA A 37 5.34 -28.88 -19.70
N LEU A 38 4.53 -27.86 -19.36
CA LEU A 38 5.00 -26.50 -19.09
C LEU A 38 5.89 -26.43 -17.86
N THR A 39 5.55 -27.18 -16.81
CA THR A 39 6.36 -27.25 -15.58
C THR A 39 7.74 -27.82 -15.88
N ILE A 40 7.81 -28.91 -16.64
CA ILE A 40 9.08 -29.53 -17.03
C ILE A 40 9.89 -28.56 -17.88
N TYR A 41 9.26 -27.88 -18.83
CA TYR A 41 9.93 -26.89 -19.69
C TYR A 41 10.49 -25.69 -18.91
N LEU A 42 9.71 -25.10 -18.00
CA LEU A 42 10.20 -23.97 -17.20
C LEU A 42 11.31 -24.40 -16.22
N LYS A 43 11.24 -25.63 -15.70
CA LYS A 43 12.31 -26.20 -14.87
C LYS A 43 13.63 -26.35 -15.61
N THR A 44 13.63 -26.67 -16.90
CA THR A 44 14.90 -26.79 -17.64
C THR A 44 15.54 -25.44 -17.91
N GLN A 45 14.75 -24.36 -17.92
CA GLN A 45 15.18 -23.01 -18.27
C GLN A 45 15.51 -22.11 -17.08
N ILE A 46 14.99 -22.40 -15.88
CA ILE A 46 15.24 -21.61 -14.67
C ILE A 46 16.15 -22.39 -13.73
N GLU A 47 17.23 -21.75 -13.29
CA GLU A 47 18.12 -22.26 -12.26
C GLU A 47 17.62 -21.77 -10.89
N PHE A 48 17.50 -22.70 -9.94
CA PHE A 48 17.04 -22.43 -8.58
C PHE A 48 18.20 -22.57 -7.59
N ALA A 49 18.21 -21.73 -6.54
CA ALA A 49 19.05 -21.94 -5.38
C ALA A 49 18.51 -23.12 -4.55
N GLY A 50 19.11 -24.31 -4.72
CA GLY A 50 18.82 -25.52 -3.95
C GLY A 50 18.01 -26.60 -4.69
N ASP A 51 18.11 -27.84 -4.21
CA ASP A 51 17.58 -29.06 -4.85
C ASP A 51 16.05 -29.22 -4.76
N SER A 52 15.30 -28.22 -4.32
CA SER A 52 13.84 -28.36 -4.20
C SER A 52 13.18 -28.34 -5.59
N PRO A 53 12.53 -29.43 -6.04
CA PRO A 53 11.86 -29.44 -7.33
C PRO A 53 10.63 -28.55 -7.25
N GLY A 54 10.76 -27.29 -7.68
CA GLY A 54 9.69 -26.29 -7.62
C GLY A 54 8.36 -26.86 -8.11
N SER A 55 7.31 -26.77 -7.28
CA SER A 55 5.95 -27.08 -7.69
C SER A 55 5.51 -26.15 -8.84
N HIS A 56 4.46 -26.51 -9.60
CA HIS A 56 3.94 -25.62 -10.66
C HIS A 56 3.62 -24.21 -10.13
N ILE A 57 3.22 -24.08 -8.86
CA ILE A 57 2.90 -22.80 -8.22
C ILE A 57 4.18 -21.99 -7.96
N SER A 58 5.25 -22.65 -7.53
CA SER A 58 6.57 -22.04 -7.32
C SER A 58 7.20 -21.51 -8.62
N LEU A 59 6.84 -22.08 -9.76
CA LEU A 59 7.30 -21.62 -11.08
C LEU A 59 6.55 -20.40 -11.61
N CYS A 60 5.36 -20.10 -11.09
CA CYS A 60 4.60 -18.90 -11.44
C CYS A 60 5.15 -17.64 -10.74
N ALA A 61 5.80 -17.80 -9.58
CA ALA A 61 6.44 -16.73 -8.83
C ALA A 61 7.74 -17.25 -8.17
N PRO A 62 8.84 -17.36 -8.93
CA PRO A 62 10.05 -17.99 -8.44
C PRO A 62 10.83 -17.02 -7.55
N HIS A 63 10.64 -17.15 -6.23
CA HIS A 63 11.39 -16.38 -5.23
C HIS A 63 12.84 -16.89 -5.07
N THR A 64 13.09 -18.13 -5.45
CA THR A 64 14.40 -18.83 -5.31
C THR A 64 15.16 -18.96 -6.63
N ALA A 65 14.72 -18.32 -7.72
CA ALA A 65 15.44 -18.33 -9.00
C ALA A 65 16.75 -17.54 -8.87
N THR A 66 17.86 -18.15 -9.27
CA THR A 66 19.20 -17.54 -9.29
C THR A 66 19.55 -17.02 -10.68
N ASN A 67 19.15 -17.75 -11.73
CA ASN A 67 19.43 -17.41 -13.11
C ASN A 67 18.40 -18.02 -14.08
N VAL A 68 18.28 -17.44 -15.27
CA VAL A 68 17.50 -17.99 -16.40
C VAL A 68 18.46 -18.31 -17.53
N LYS A 69 18.43 -19.55 -18.02
CA LYS A 69 19.21 -19.96 -19.20
C LYS A 69 18.74 -19.18 -20.45
N ARG A 70 19.65 -18.99 -21.42
CA ARG A 70 19.41 -18.23 -22.65
C ARG A 70 18.07 -18.62 -23.29
N VAL A 71 17.16 -17.65 -23.41
CA VAL A 71 15.82 -17.86 -24.01
C VAL A 71 15.99 -18.45 -25.41
N PRO A 72 15.41 -19.62 -25.70
CA PRO A 72 15.50 -20.20 -27.04
C PRO A 72 14.91 -19.24 -28.09
N PRO A 73 15.62 -19.00 -29.22
CA PRO A 73 15.19 -18.04 -30.24
C PRO A 73 13.92 -18.47 -30.99
N GLU A 74 13.47 -19.70 -30.80
CA GLU A 74 12.26 -20.26 -31.43
C GLU A 74 10.96 -19.61 -30.92
N PHE A 75 11.01 -18.88 -29.80
CA PHE A 75 9.82 -18.31 -29.14
C PHE A 75 9.80 -16.77 -29.10
N ASN A 76 10.56 -16.09 -29.96
CA ASN A 76 10.87 -14.65 -29.84
C ASN A 76 9.69 -13.70 -29.52
N ASN A 77 8.46 -14.04 -29.93
CA ASN A 77 7.24 -13.24 -29.72
C ASN A 77 6.14 -13.94 -28.88
N GLY A 78 6.42 -15.09 -28.27
CA GLY A 78 5.43 -15.81 -27.45
C GLY A 78 5.38 -15.31 -26.00
N LEU A 79 4.22 -15.46 -25.35
CA LEU A 79 4.03 -15.17 -23.91
C LEU A 79 5.09 -15.81 -23.01
N ARG A 80 5.58 -17.01 -23.39
CA ARG A 80 6.64 -17.73 -22.65
C ARG A 80 7.97 -16.99 -22.71
N ALA A 81 8.35 -16.46 -23.88
CA ALA A 81 9.58 -15.68 -24.01
C ALA A 81 9.46 -14.34 -23.27
N GLN A 82 8.29 -13.71 -23.30
CA GLN A 82 8.04 -12.50 -22.51
C GLN A 82 8.17 -12.77 -21.01
N TYR A 83 7.63 -13.88 -20.51
CA TYR A 83 7.79 -14.29 -19.11
C TYR A 83 9.25 -14.47 -18.73
N LEU A 84 10.03 -15.21 -19.53
CA LEU A 84 11.46 -15.44 -19.23
C LEU A 84 12.28 -14.15 -19.31
N LYS A 85 12.01 -13.26 -20.28
CA LYS A 85 12.63 -11.93 -20.38
C LYS A 85 12.30 -11.07 -19.16
N ALA A 86 11.04 -11.06 -18.73
CA ALA A 86 10.61 -10.34 -17.53
C ALA A 86 11.27 -10.92 -16.26
N LEU A 87 11.41 -12.24 -16.18
CA LEU A 87 12.10 -12.90 -15.07
C LEU A 87 13.58 -12.53 -15.06
N GLN A 88 14.25 -12.54 -16.21
CA GLN A 88 15.64 -12.10 -16.34
C GLN A 88 15.82 -10.64 -15.89
N ALA A 89 14.93 -9.74 -16.32
CA ALA A 89 14.94 -8.34 -15.90
C ALA A 89 14.70 -8.19 -14.38
N ASN A 90 13.79 -8.98 -13.80
CA ASN A 90 13.55 -8.98 -12.36
C ASN A 90 14.79 -9.44 -11.57
N LEU A 91 15.48 -10.48 -12.04
CA LEU A 91 16.71 -10.95 -11.42
C LEU A 91 17.84 -9.93 -11.54
N ALA A 92 17.96 -9.24 -12.68
CA ALA A 92 18.93 -8.14 -12.85
C ALA A 92 18.65 -7.00 -11.86
N ALA A 93 17.40 -6.53 -11.78
CA ALA A 93 16.99 -5.48 -10.85
C ALA A 93 17.25 -5.86 -9.38
N LYS A 94 17.05 -7.14 -9.00
CA LYS A 94 17.36 -7.62 -7.65
C LYS A 94 18.87 -7.59 -7.36
N ARG A 95 19.71 -7.92 -8.33
CA ARG A 95 21.17 -7.85 -8.18
C ARG A 95 21.61 -6.41 -8.00
N GLU A 96 21.16 -5.51 -8.86
CA GLU A 96 21.44 -4.06 -8.77
C GLU A 96 21.00 -3.49 -7.42
N TYR A 97 19.80 -3.83 -6.94
CA TYR A 97 19.32 -3.41 -5.62
C TYR A 97 20.23 -3.91 -4.49
N ASN A 98 20.65 -5.17 -4.54
CA ASN A 98 21.56 -5.73 -3.54
C ASN A 98 22.96 -5.09 -3.61
N ASP A 99 23.42 -4.70 -4.80
CA ASP A 99 24.68 -3.98 -4.99
C ASP A 99 24.62 -2.59 -4.36
N VAL A 100 23.53 -1.86 -4.59
CA VAL A 100 23.27 -0.56 -3.93
C VAL A 100 23.22 -0.71 -2.42
N LEU A 101 22.57 -1.76 -1.89
CA LEU A 101 22.56 -2.02 -0.44
C LEU A 101 23.97 -2.29 0.10
N ARG A 102 24.81 -3.02 -0.64
CA ARG A 102 26.19 -3.27 -0.26
C ARG A 102 27.03 -1.99 -0.29
N GLU A 103 26.82 -1.13 -1.28
CA GLU A 103 27.49 0.17 -1.38
C GLU A 103 27.09 1.10 -0.22
N ILE A 104 25.81 1.16 0.14
CA ILE A 104 25.35 1.92 1.31
C ILE A 104 25.98 1.37 2.60
N ALA A 105 26.10 0.04 2.71
CA ALA A 105 26.72 -0.60 3.86
C ALA A 105 28.25 -0.34 3.92
N SER A 106 28.96 -0.30 2.79
CA SER A 106 30.39 0.04 2.75
C SER A 106 30.64 1.51 3.06
N GLN A 107 29.85 2.43 2.48
CA GLN A 107 29.93 3.85 2.80
C GLN A 107 29.69 4.13 4.29
N LYS A 108 28.77 3.39 4.93
CA LYS A 108 28.56 3.49 6.38
C LYS A 108 29.76 2.99 7.20
N LYS A 109 30.52 2.00 6.72
CA LYS A 109 31.71 1.47 7.40
C LYS A 109 32.91 2.40 7.24
N ASP A 110 33.09 3.03 6.08
CA ASP A 110 34.19 3.97 5.84
C ASP A 110 34.07 5.21 6.74
N VAL A 111 32.85 5.68 6.99
CA VAL A 111 32.54 6.77 7.94
C VAL A 111 32.81 6.38 9.41
N HIS A 112 33.03 5.10 9.72
CA HIS A 112 33.33 4.60 11.07
C HIS A 112 34.72 3.98 11.20
N SER A 113 35.61 4.17 10.22
CA SER A 113 37.02 3.83 10.38
C SER A 113 37.75 4.99 11.09
N PRO A 114 38.26 4.84 12.33
CA PRO A 114 39.13 5.83 12.92
C PRO A 114 40.48 5.72 12.19
N THR A 115 40.81 6.74 11.40
CA THR A 115 42.15 6.85 10.80
C THR A 115 43.16 7.09 11.92
N THR A 116 43.77 6.03 12.43
CA THR A 116 44.99 6.10 13.22
C THR A 116 46.15 6.49 12.30
N ALA A 117 46.50 7.78 12.32
CA ALA A 117 47.82 8.27 11.94
C ALA A 117 48.27 9.24 13.04
N GLY A 118 49.43 8.93 13.63
CA GLY A 118 49.85 9.46 14.93
C GLY A 118 50.34 10.91 14.94
N GLY A 119 50.43 11.45 16.16
CA GLY A 119 51.12 12.70 16.44
C GLY A 119 50.57 13.45 17.66
N GLY A 120 51.04 13.10 18.85
CA GLY A 120 51.32 14.03 19.96
C GLY A 120 50.19 14.88 20.57
N GLY A 121 49.82 14.54 21.82
CA GLY A 121 49.61 15.54 22.88
C GLY A 121 48.29 16.29 22.94
N GLY A 122 47.40 15.88 23.86
CA GLY A 122 46.56 16.83 24.61
C GLY A 122 45.35 17.48 23.91
N GLY A 123 44.77 16.86 22.87
CA GLY A 123 43.61 17.43 22.14
C GLY A 123 42.36 16.54 22.02
N GLY A 124 42.37 15.32 22.58
CA GLY A 124 41.36 14.29 22.32
C GLY A 124 39.92 14.64 22.73
N GLU A 125 39.74 15.44 23.78
CA GLU A 125 38.39 15.78 24.26
C GLU A 125 37.64 16.79 23.36
N VAL A 126 38.36 17.64 22.62
CA VAL A 126 37.74 18.68 21.79
C VAL A 126 37.33 18.15 20.41
N LEU A 127 38.03 17.15 19.89
CA LEU A 127 37.68 16.52 18.61
C LEU A 127 36.46 15.60 18.72
N GLU A 128 36.38 14.83 19.82
CA GLU A 128 35.20 14.03 20.20
C GLU A 128 33.96 14.92 20.40
N LYS A 129 34.11 16.05 21.10
CA LYS A 129 33.04 17.05 21.28
C LYS A 129 32.58 17.65 19.95
N LYS A 130 33.50 18.01 19.05
CA LYS A 130 33.16 18.50 17.69
C LYS A 130 32.48 17.43 16.83
N GLY A 131 32.89 16.16 16.95
CA GLY A 131 32.24 15.03 16.28
C GLY A 131 30.82 14.80 16.81
N ALA A 132 30.63 14.86 18.12
CA ALA A 132 29.32 14.80 18.76
C ALA A 132 28.43 15.98 18.36
N GLU A 133 28.95 17.21 18.38
CA GLU A 133 28.26 18.42 17.92
C GLU A 133 27.82 18.31 16.45
N LEU A 134 28.70 17.82 15.56
CA LEU A 134 28.35 17.57 14.16
C LEU A 134 27.27 16.49 14.03
N GLN A 135 27.34 15.40 14.81
CA GLN A 135 26.31 14.37 14.82
C GLN A 135 24.96 14.90 15.33
N THR A 136 24.97 15.75 16.37
CA THR A 136 23.74 16.42 16.85
C THR A 136 23.18 17.37 15.80
N TYR A 137 24.03 18.12 15.09
CA TYR A 137 23.61 19.01 13.99
C TYR A 137 23.04 18.23 12.81
N LEU A 138 23.64 17.09 12.44
CA LEU A 138 23.10 16.20 11.41
C LEU A 138 21.77 15.56 11.85
N GLY A 139 21.63 15.22 13.13
CA GLY A 139 20.38 14.77 13.73
C GLY A 139 19.30 15.86 13.68
N LEU A 140 19.66 17.11 13.95
CA LEU A 140 18.78 18.27 13.83
C LEU A 140 18.36 18.51 12.36
N LEU A 141 19.28 18.36 11.41
CA LEU A 141 18.97 18.46 9.99
C LEU A 141 18.02 17.36 9.52
N ARG A 142 18.21 16.12 9.98
CA ARG A 142 17.29 15.01 9.68
C ARG A 142 15.90 15.26 10.27
N SER A 143 15.83 15.63 11.55
CA SER A 143 14.55 15.95 12.20
C SER A 143 13.85 17.13 11.54
N ARG A 144 14.58 18.17 11.10
CA ARG A 144 14.00 19.28 10.32
C ARG A 144 13.45 18.82 8.97
N ARG A 145 14.15 17.92 8.27
CA ARG A 145 13.66 17.31 7.02
C ARG A 145 12.43 16.44 7.26
N GLU A 146 12.43 15.64 8.31
CA GLU A 146 11.28 14.82 8.71
C GLU A 146 10.08 15.67 9.09
N HIS A 147 10.30 16.74 9.86
CA HIS A 147 9.26 17.71 10.18
C HIS A 147 8.69 18.38 8.93
N GLY A 148 9.53 18.76 7.96
CA GLY A 148 9.07 19.26 6.67
C GLY A 148 8.22 18.25 5.90
N LYS A 149 8.60 16.96 5.90
CA LYS A 149 7.78 15.89 5.31
C LYS A 149 6.44 15.76 6.02
N ILE A 150 6.42 15.79 7.35
CA ILE A 150 5.20 15.71 8.15
C ILE A 150 4.29 16.91 7.89
N GLN A 151 4.83 18.12 7.80
CA GLN A 151 4.05 19.32 7.41
C GLN A 151 3.44 19.18 6.02
N ILE A 152 4.19 18.60 5.06
CA ILE A 152 3.66 18.32 3.73
C ILE A 152 2.52 17.30 3.82
N PHE A 153 2.69 16.20 4.57
CA PHE A 153 1.63 15.21 4.76
C PHE A 153 0.42 15.83 5.48
N GLN A 154 0.63 16.66 6.49
CA GLN A 154 -0.44 17.36 7.19
C GLN A 154 -1.19 18.30 6.26
N HIS A 155 -0.48 19.11 5.46
CA HIS A 155 -1.09 19.98 4.45
C HIS A 155 -1.92 19.19 3.43
N TYR A 156 -1.41 18.05 2.94
CA TYR A 156 -2.17 17.21 2.01
C TYR A 156 -3.32 16.47 2.68
N LEU A 157 -3.22 16.08 3.95
CA LEU A 157 -4.31 15.49 4.71
C LEU A 157 -5.39 16.53 5.05
N GLU A 158 -5.01 17.75 5.40
CA GLU A 158 -5.94 18.87 5.59
C GLU A 158 -6.64 19.21 4.28
N LYS A 159 -5.89 19.26 3.16
CA LYS A 159 -6.45 19.42 1.83
C LYS A 159 -7.41 18.28 1.49
N LEU A 160 -7.05 17.03 1.79
CA LEU A 160 -7.89 15.86 1.54
C LEU A 160 -9.14 15.85 2.43
N ASN A 161 -9.03 16.26 3.69
CA ASN A 161 -10.17 16.42 4.61
C ASN A 161 -11.08 17.60 4.21
N SER A 162 -10.52 18.65 3.60
CA SER A 162 -11.29 19.77 3.04
C SER A 162 -11.99 19.42 1.72
N MET A 163 -11.56 18.35 1.05
CA MET A 163 -12.18 17.83 -0.15
C MET A 163 -13.24 16.79 0.25
N GLU A 164 -14.50 17.05 -0.11
CA GLU A 164 -15.59 16.11 0.17
C GLU A 164 -15.40 14.83 -0.66
N ALA A 165 -15.64 13.65 -0.08
CA ALA A 165 -15.38 12.35 -0.71
C ALA A 165 -16.15 12.11 -2.02
N GLY A 166 -17.14 12.95 -2.34
CA GLY A 166 -17.89 12.95 -3.61
C GLY A 166 -17.33 13.85 -4.70
N GLN A 167 -16.27 14.64 -4.45
CA GLN A 167 -15.76 15.60 -5.41
C GLN A 167 -14.89 14.92 -6.49
N ALA A 168 -15.19 15.19 -7.76
CA ALA A 168 -14.50 14.63 -8.91
C ALA A 168 -13.03 15.06 -8.94
N GLY A 169 -12.16 14.26 -8.33
CA GLY A 169 -10.73 14.55 -8.17
C GLY A 169 -10.09 14.02 -6.89
N TYR A 170 -10.89 13.56 -5.91
CA TYR A 170 -10.42 13.08 -4.60
C TYR A 170 -9.32 12.01 -4.65
N LEU A 171 -9.31 11.16 -5.68
CA LEU A 171 -8.30 10.12 -5.89
C LEU A 171 -7.53 10.27 -7.20
N GLY A 172 -7.68 11.37 -7.94
CA GLY A 172 -7.08 11.51 -9.29
C GLY A 172 -7.59 10.48 -10.33
N LEU A 173 -8.55 9.63 -9.95
CA LEU A 173 -9.06 8.55 -10.81
C LEU A 173 -9.71 9.07 -12.09
N ALA A 174 -10.21 10.31 -12.11
CA ALA A 174 -10.79 10.91 -13.31
C ALA A 174 -9.75 11.11 -14.43
N SER A 175 -8.51 11.50 -14.10
CA SER A 175 -7.46 11.63 -15.11
C SER A 175 -6.93 10.27 -15.57
N GLU A 176 -6.78 9.32 -14.64
CA GLU A 176 -6.35 7.96 -14.98
C GLU A 176 -7.41 7.21 -15.80
N GLN A 177 -8.69 7.42 -15.50
CA GLN A 177 -9.83 6.84 -16.23
C GLN A 177 -10.02 7.50 -17.61
N ALA A 178 -9.66 8.78 -17.78
CA ALA A 178 -9.61 9.42 -19.09
C ALA A 178 -8.46 8.85 -19.95
N THR A 179 -7.28 8.65 -19.37
CA THR A 179 -6.15 8.00 -20.08
C THR A 179 -6.43 6.54 -20.42
N SER A 180 -7.10 5.79 -19.53
CA SER A 180 -7.45 4.38 -19.80
C SER A 180 -8.56 4.24 -20.84
N ARG A 181 -9.53 5.16 -20.87
CA ARG A 181 -10.53 5.24 -21.96
C ARG A 181 -9.87 5.56 -23.31
N ASN A 182 -8.93 6.50 -23.34
CA ASN A 182 -8.19 6.82 -24.56
C ASN A 182 -7.32 5.64 -25.04
N ALA A 183 -6.67 4.92 -24.11
CA ALA A 183 -5.90 3.71 -24.43
C ALA A 183 -6.79 2.57 -24.96
N ALA A 184 -7.98 2.37 -24.38
CA ALA A 184 -8.94 1.37 -24.84
C ALA A 184 -9.50 1.69 -26.24
N GLN A 185 -9.73 2.98 -26.55
CA GLN A 185 -10.19 3.39 -27.88
C GLN A 185 -9.11 3.21 -28.95
N ASN A 186 -7.84 3.46 -28.62
CA ASN A 186 -6.72 3.26 -29.55
C ASN A 186 -6.46 1.77 -29.85
N LEU A 187 -6.72 0.87 -28.89
CA LEU A 187 -6.56 -0.57 -29.10
C LEU A 187 -7.60 -1.16 -30.07
N VAL A 188 -8.82 -0.60 -30.11
CA VAL A 188 -9.91 -1.06 -30.99
C VAL A 188 -9.73 -0.55 -32.43
N VAL A 189 -8.94 0.51 -32.65
CA VAL A 189 -8.62 1.03 -33.99
C VAL A 189 -7.71 0.07 -34.78
N HIS A 190 -6.99 -0.86 -34.15
CA HIS A 190 -6.14 -1.83 -34.84
C HIS A 190 -6.78 -3.21 -35.08
N GLY A 191 -8.05 -3.40 -34.68
CA GLY A 191 -8.74 -4.70 -34.73
C GLY A 191 -9.60 -4.97 -35.97
N HIS A 192 -9.75 -4.02 -36.92
CA HIS A 192 -10.72 -4.20 -38.02
C HIS A 192 -10.28 -3.75 -39.42
N ALA A 193 -8.98 -3.61 -39.67
CA ALA A 193 -8.48 -3.32 -41.02
C ALA A 193 -8.34 -4.57 -41.91
N ILE A 194 -8.84 -5.74 -41.49
CA ILE A 194 -8.77 -6.98 -42.30
C ILE A 194 -10.14 -7.64 -42.32
N SER A 195 -11.03 -7.15 -43.16
CA SER A 195 -11.98 -8.01 -43.87
C SER A 195 -12.47 -7.28 -45.10
N GLY A 196 -11.68 -7.36 -46.17
CA GLY A 196 -12.17 -7.08 -47.50
C GLY A 196 -12.94 -8.28 -48.01
N THR A 197 -14.21 -8.07 -48.36
CA THR A 197 -14.80 -8.71 -49.54
C THR A 197 -15.83 -7.76 -50.14
N PRO A 198 -15.79 -7.52 -51.47
CA PRO A 198 -16.74 -6.67 -52.17
C PRO A 198 -17.97 -7.49 -52.56
N GLY A 199 -19.14 -7.05 -52.13
CA GLY A 199 -20.40 -7.66 -52.53
C GLY A 199 -21.51 -6.67 -52.26
N GLY A 200 -22.07 -6.11 -53.33
CA GLY A 200 -23.15 -5.15 -53.26
C GLY A 200 -24.34 -5.72 -52.51
N ASN A 201 -24.86 -4.92 -51.60
CA ASN A 201 -26.24 -4.49 -51.46
C ASN A 201 -26.26 -3.56 -50.24
N GLU A 202 -26.90 -2.41 -50.43
CA GLU A 202 -27.32 -1.40 -49.45
C GLU A 202 -26.67 -1.44 -48.04
N PRO A 203 -25.94 -0.38 -47.62
CA PRO A 203 -25.34 -0.37 -46.29
C PRO A 203 -26.44 -0.60 -45.25
N ASP A 204 -26.31 -1.70 -44.52
CA ASP A 204 -27.18 -2.07 -43.42
C ASP A 204 -27.39 -0.83 -42.53
N VAL A 205 -28.64 -0.36 -42.43
CA VAL A 205 -28.99 0.90 -41.76
C VAL A 205 -28.55 0.84 -40.30
N GLU A 206 -28.52 -0.35 -39.70
CA GLU A 206 -28.00 -0.59 -38.36
C GLU A 206 -26.47 -0.40 -38.28
N ALA A 207 -25.72 -0.80 -39.31
CA ALA A 207 -24.28 -0.55 -39.39
C ALA A 207 -23.98 0.95 -39.53
N LEU A 208 -24.78 1.67 -40.34
CA LEU A 208 -24.66 3.12 -40.50
C LEU A 208 -25.03 3.85 -39.19
N LEU A 209 -26.06 3.39 -38.48
CA LEU A 209 -26.45 3.92 -37.17
C LEU A 209 -25.31 3.72 -36.16
N HIS A 210 -24.70 2.54 -36.09
CA HIS A 210 -23.57 2.28 -35.20
C HIS A 210 -22.32 3.11 -35.56
N ASP A 211 -22.06 3.32 -36.85
CA ASP A 211 -20.98 4.20 -37.28
C ASP A 211 -21.26 5.68 -36.93
N LEU A 212 -22.51 6.12 -37.03
CA LEU A 212 -22.94 7.45 -36.61
C LEU A 212 -22.87 7.62 -35.09
N GLU A 213 -23.38 6.65 -34.31
CA GLU A 213 -23.25 6.62 -32.86
C GLU A 213 -21.78 6.72 -32.44
N ARG A 214 -20.91 5.98 -33.13
CA ARG A 214 -19.46 6.01 -32.89
C ARG A 214 -18.84 7.34 -33.28
N ALA A 215 -19.26 7.95 -34.38
CA ALA A 215 -18.81 9.27 -34.82
C ALA A 215 -19.26 10.36 -33.83
N VAL A 216 -20.50 10.30 -33.36
CA VAL A 216 -21.07 11.22 -32.35
C VAL A 216 -20.32 11.06 -31.03
N LEU A 217 -20.05 9.84 -30.58
CA LEU A 217 -19.26 9.62 -29.35
C LEU A 217 -17.82 10.13 -29.49
N ARG A 218 -17.19 10.00 -30.66
CA ARG A 218 -15.85 10.58 -30.93
C ARG A 218 -15.90 12.10 -30.93
N ALA A 219 -16.90 12.70 -31.59
CA ALA A 219 -17.08 14.15 -31.65
C ALA A 219 -17.34 14.72 -30.25
N LYS A 220 -18.21 14.07 -29.46
CA LYS A 220 -18.45 14.44 -28.07
C LYS A 220 -17.19 14.34 -27.22
N ASN A 221 -16.44 13.24 -27.30
CA ASN A 221 -15.19 13.10 -26.56
C ASN A 221 -14.18 14.19 -26.93
N LYS A 222 -14.05 14.54 -28.22
CA LYS A 222 -13.20 15.65 -28.67
C LYS A 222 -13.66 16.99 -28.10
N ALA A 223 -14.97 17.27 -28.16
CA ALA A 223 -15.55 18.48 -27.59
C ALA A 223 -15.34 18.56 -26.07
N ASP A 224 -15.49 17.44 -25.34
CA ASP A 224 -15.23 17.37 -23.90
C ASP A 224 -13.73 17.63 -23.58
N ILE A 225 -12.82 17.09 -24.41
CA ILE A 225 -11.36 17.35 -24.26
C ILE A 225 -11.05 18.83 -24.49
N GLU A 226 -11.59 19.42 -25.56
CA GLU A 226 -11.41 20.83 -25.89
C GLU A 226 -12.02 21.74 -24.83
N HIS A 227 -13.24 21.43 -24.37
CA HIS A 227 -13.90 22.14 -23.27
C HIS A 227 -13.04 22.14 -22.00
N ASN A 228 -12.52 20.97 -21.62
CA ASN A 228 -11.64 20.85 -20.46
C ASN A 228 -10.32 21.61 -20.64
N LEU A 229 -9.77 21.66 -21.85
CA LEU A 229 -8.57 22.44 -22.17
C LEU A 229 -8.87 23.94 -22.09
N LEU A 230 -10.02 24.39 -22.61
CA LEU A 230 -10.48 25.76 -22.48
C LEU A 230 -10.69 26.17 -21.01
N GLU A 231 -11.28 25.30 -20.18
CA GLU A 231 -11.41 25.58 -18.76
C GLU A 231 -10.06 25.67 -18.05
N LYS A 232 -9.09 24.82 -18.40
CA LYS A 232 -7.73 24.91 -17.87
C LYS A 232 -7.09 26.25 -18.25
N LEU A 233 -7.17 26.64 -19.52
CA LEU A 233 -6.67 27.94 -19.99
C LEU A 233 -7.38 29.12 -19.33
N LYS A 234 -8.70 29.02 -19.08
CA LYS A 234 -9.45 30.05 -18.33
C LYS A 234 -8.94 30.15 -16.89
N ARG A 235 -8.69 29.03 -16.22
CA ARG A 235 -8.14 29.00 -14.85
C ARG A 235 -6.72 29.55 -14.80
N GLU A 236 -5.87 29.18 -15.77
CA GLU A 236 -4.51 29.71 -15.91
C GLU A 236 -4.53 31.21 -16.18
N ARG A 237 -5.45 31.71 -17.02
CA ARG A 237 -5.64 33.15 -17.25
C ARG A 237 -6.07 33.88 -15.97
N LEU A 238 -7.00 33.33 -15.19
CA LEU A 238 -7.42 33.91 -13.92
C LEU A 238 -6.26 33.99 -12.90
N THR A 239 -5.30 33.08 -12.98
CA THR A 239 -4.06 33.13 -12.16
C THR A 239 -2.99 34.05 -12.73
N GLU A 240 -2.98 34.27 -14.05
CA GLU A 240 -2.04 35.17 -14.74
C GLU A 240 -2.53 36.63 -14.83
N ASP A 241 -3.80 36.91 -14.52
CA ASP A 241 -4.36 38.27 -14.50
C ASP A 241 -3.70 39.19 -13.45
N GLU A 242 -2.84 38.67 -12.56
CA GLU A 242 -1.94 39.47 -11.72
C GLU A 242 -0.67 39.96 -12.43
N LYS A 243 -0.31 39.40 -13.60
CA LYS A 243 0.79 39.86 -14.45
C LYS A 243 0.23 40.47 -15.72
N ALA A 244 -0.05 41.77 -15.68
CA ALA A 244 -0.56 42.55 -16.80
C ALA A 244 0.17 42.24 -18.13
N VAL A 245 -0.45 41.43 -18.99
CA VAL A 245 0.04 41.15 -20.35
C VAL A 245 0.10 42.47 -21.11
N SER A 246 1.27 42.81 -21.66
CA SER A 246 1.49 44.08 -22.35
C SER A 246 0.48 44.29 -23.50
N PRO A 247 -0.05 45.51 -23.68
CA PRO A 247 -1.09 45.80 -24.69
C PRO A 247 -0.64 45.48 -26.12
N SER A 248 0.67 45.55 -26.39
CA SER A 248 1.30 45.13 -27.64
C SER A 248 1.10 43.63 -27.93
N LYS A 249 1.25 42.75 -26.93
CA LYS A 249 1.02 41.30 -27.09
C LYS A 249 -0.46 40.99 -27.29
N LYS A 250 -1.36 41.72 -26.62
CA LYS A 250 -2.82 41.61 -26.82
C LYS A 250 -3.22 42.01 -28.24
N LEU A 251 -2.69 43.12 -28.75
CA LEU A 251 -2.95 43.60 -30.11
C LEU A 251 -2.35 42.65 -31.17
N GLY A 252 -1.16 42.09 -30.91
CA GLY A 252 -0.57 41.05 -31.76
C GLY A 252 -1.38 39.75 -31.79
N ALA A 253 -1.92 39.31 -30.64
CA ALA A 253 -2.81 38.16 -30.58
C ALA A 253 -4.13 38.43 -31.31
N LEU A 254 -4.74 39.62 -31.12
CA LEU A 254 -5.96 40.03 -31.80
C LEU A 254 -5.78 40.06 -33.33
N ARG A 255 -4.64 40.57 -33.82
CA ARG A 255 -4.31 40.55 -35.25
C ARG A 255 -4.17 39.13 -35.79
N ARG A 256 -3.58 38.22 -35.02
CA ARG A 256 -3.49 36.80 -35.40
C ARG A 256 -4.85 36.11 -35.40
N THR A 257 -5.68 36.35 -34.39
CA THR A 257 -7.05 35.80 -34.37
C THR A 257 -7.89 36.38 -35.49
N HIS A 258 -7.72 37.66 -35.82
CA HIS A 258 -8.38 38.28 -36.97
C HIS A 258 -7.91 37.63 -38.28
N ALA A 259 -6.60 37.45 -38.49
CA ALA A 259 -6.08 36.79 -39.68
C ALA A 259 -6.53 35.32 -39.79
N GLU A 260 -6.60 34.59 -38.67
CA GLU A 260 -7.12 33.23 -38.60
C GLU A 260 -8.62 33.15 -38.90
N LEU A 261 -9.42 34.07 -38.35
CA LEU A 261 -10.85 34.15 -38.65
C LEU A 261 -11.10 34.55 -40.10
N VAL A 262 -10.32 35.50 -40.65
CA VAL A 262 -10.39 35.86 -42.07
C VAL A 262 -10.05 34.64 -42.92
N ARG A 263 -8.97 33.92 -42.61
CA ARG A 263 -8.62 32.68 -43.31
C ARG A 263 -9.72 31.63 -43.20
N TRP A 264 -10.29 31.42 -42.02
CA TRP A 264 -11.36 30.46 -41.82
C TRP A 264 -12.62 30.85 -42.61
N VAL A 265 -12.97 32.14 -42.64
CA VAL A 265 -14.08 32.67 -43.44
C VAL A 265 -13.78 32.52 -44.93
N GLU A 266 -12.55 32.78 -45.39
CA GLU A 266 -12.11 32.56 -46.76
C GLU A 266 -12.17 31.07 -47.13
N GLU A 267 -11.73 30.17 -46.25
CA GLU A 267 -11.82 28.71 -46.43
C GLU A 267 -13.28 28.25 -46.47
N GLN A 268 -14.14 28.75 -45.57
CA GLN A 268 -15.57 28.43 -45.60
C GLN A 268 -16.25 28.99 -46.85
N LEU A 269 -15.89 30.21 -47.28
CA LEU A 269 -16.39 30.82 -48.51
C LEU A 269 -15.95 30.04 -49.75
N VAL A 270 -14.72 29.52 -49.78
CA VAL A 270 -14.20 28.66 -50.85
C VAL A 270 -14.91 27.31 -50.86
N ILE A 271 -15.18 26.73 -49.69
CA ILE A 271 -15.94 25.49 -49.56
C ILE A 271 -17.39 25.70 -50.03
N SER A 272 -18.04 26.80 -49.65
CA SER A 272 -19.40 27.12 -50.10
C SER A 272 -19.46 27.51 -51.58
N SER A 273 -18.48 28.26 -52.10
CA SER A 273 -18.43 28.60 -53.54
C SER A 273 -18.09 27.40 -54.42
N SER A 274 -17.38 26.41 -53.89
CA SER A 274 -17.12 25.14 -54.59
C SER A 274 -18.34 24.22 -54.65
N MET A 275 -19.38 24.47 -53.86
CA MET A 275 -20.67 23.78 -53.93
C MET A 275 -21.67 24.47 -54.88
N ASP A 276 -21.44 25.75 -55.23
CA ASP A 276 -22.32 26.54 -56.11
C ASP A 276 -21.97 26.45 -57.61
N GLU A 277 -20.83 25.87 -57.98
CA GLU A 277 -20.39 25.75 -59.39
C GLU A 277 -20.89 24.47 -60.09
N GLN A 278 -21.81 23.72 -59.47
CA GLN A 278 -22.34 22.47 -60.05
C GLN A 278 -23.88 22.40 -60.02
N GLY A 279 -24.59 23.33 -60.67
CA GLY A 279 -26.01 23.16 -61.02
C GLY A 279 -26.79 24.47 -61.27
N PRO A 280 -27.75 24.52 -62.21
CA PRO A 280 -28.44 25.75 -62.59
C PRO A 280 -29.65 26.07 -61.69
N GLY A 281 -29.63 27.21 -61.01
CA GLY A 281 -30.68 28.25 -61.05
C GLY A 281 -32.14 28.03 -60.61
N GLU A 282 -32.60 26.86 -60.14
CA GLU A 282 -34.05 26.67 -59.80
C GLU A 282 -34.39 26.45 -58.32
N ASP A 283 -33.43 26.16 -57.43
CA ASP A 283 -33.73 25.76 -56.05
C ASP A 283 -33.83 26.90 -55.01
N GLN A 284 -33.40 28.13 -55.34
CA GLN A 284 -33.38 29.22 -54.35
C GLN A 284 -34.79 29.66 -53.91
N ALA A 285 -35.79 29.58 -54.79
CA ALA A 285 -37.17 29.96 -54.47
C ALA A 285 -37.91 28.91 -53.62
N ALA A 286 -37.49 27.64 -53.66
CA ALA A 286 -38.08 26.56 -52.85
C ALA A 286 -37.53 26.56 -51.41
N ILE A 287 -36.28 26.98 -51.22
CA ILE A 287 -35.64 27.10 -49.90
C ILE A 287 -36.25 28.28 -49.11
N ASP A 288 -36.44 29.43 -49.76
CA ASP A 288 -37.01 30.62 -49.11
C ASP A 288 -38.49 30.42 -48.67
N ALA A 289 -39.26 29.58 -49.38
CA ALA A 289 -40.62 29.22 -49.00
C ALA A 289 -40.68 28.23 -47.82
N SER A 290 -39.77 27.26 -47.79
CA SER A 290 -39.61 26.29 -46.69
C SER A 290 -39.22 26.98 -45.37
N ASP A 291 -38.34 27.98 -45.44
CA ASP A 291 -37.91 28.74 -44.27
C ASP A 291 -39.04 29.60 -43.67
N ALA A 292 -39.94 30.14 -44.50
CA ALA A 292 -41.11 30.89 -44.03
C ALA A 292 -42.13 30.00 -43.29
N GLU A 293 -42.36 28.77 -43.76
CA GLU A 293 -43.22 27.79 -43.07
C GLU A 293 -42.59 27.32 -41.75
N ASN A 294 -41.28 27.09 -41.72
CA ASN A 294 -40.56 26.72 -40.50
C ASN A 294 -40.62 27.82 -39.43
N ILE A 295 -40.57 29.09 -39.82
CA ILE A 295 -40.73 30.24 -38.91
C ILE A 295 -42.15 30.26 -38.30
N GLN A 296 -43.19 29.99 -39.09
CA GLN A 296 -44.56 29.94 -38.58
C GLN A 296 -44.75 28.79 -37.58
N VAL A 297 -44.23 27.60 -37.88
CA VAL A 297 -44.26 26.45 -36.95
C VAL A 297 -43.50 26.75 -35.65
N LEU A 298 -42.38 27.48 -35.73
CA LEU A 298 -41.65 27.93 -34.53
C LEU A 298 -42.43 28.97 -33.71
N GLU A 299 -43.16 29.87 -34.35
CA GLU A 299 -44.03 30.83 -33.65
C GLU A 299 -45.22 30.14 -32.98
N GLU A 300 -45.84 29.15 -33.63
CA GLU A 300 -46.91 28.33 -33.07
C GLU A 300 -46.44 27.47 -31.89
N THR A 301 -45.26 26.86 -31.98
CA THR A 301 -44.70 26.10 -30.85
C THR A 301 -44.34 27.01 -29.68
N LYS A 302 -43.85 28.23 -29.96
CA LYS A 302 -43.57 29.24 -28.92
C LYS A 302 -44.84 29.73 -28.24
N SER A 303 -45.92 29.96 -28.99
CA SER A 303 -47.21 30.36 -28.41
C SER A 303 -47.79 29.23 -27.55
N LEU A 304 -47.72 27.98 -28.00
CA LEU A 304 -48.13 26.81 -27.22
C LEU A 304 -47.36 26.66 -25.90
N ILE A 305 -46.03 26.84 -25.93
CA ILE A 305 -45.19 26.81 -24.73
C ILE A 305 -45.58 27.95 -23.78
N HIS A 306 -45.89 29.14 -24.31
CA HIS A 306 -46.32 30.28 -23.50
C HIS A 306 -47.68 30.00 -22.82
N GLU A 307 -48.64 29.44 -23.54
CA GLU A 307 -49.93 29.03 -22.99
C GLU A 307 -49.78 27.96 -21.90
N GLN A 308 -48.95 26.94 -22.13
CA GLN A 308 -48.67 25.91 -21.12
C GLN A 308 -47.99 26.50 -19.88
N TYR A 309 -47.06 27.43 -20.06
CA TYR A 309 -46.37 28.08 -18.95
C TYR A 309 -47.32 29.00 -18.15
N THR A 310 -48.20 29.74 -18.81
CA THR A 310 -49.22 30.56 -18.12
C THR A 310 -50.21 29.69 -17.35
N ALA A 311 -50.65 28.56 -17.92
CA ALA A 311 -51.48 27.59 -17.24
C ALA A 311 -50.79 27.00 -15.99
N TYR A 312 -49.51 26.64 -16.10
CA TYR A 312 -48.70 26.17 -14.97
C TYR A 312 -48.56 27.21 -13.86
N VAL A 313 -48.27 28.47 -14.22
CA VAL A 313 -48.16 29.57 -13.25
C VAL A 313 -49.49 29.84 -12.56
N ASN A 314 -50.60 29.78 -13.29
CA ASN A 314 -51.94 29.96 -12.71
C ASN A 314 -52.29 28.81 -11.74
N ALA A 315 -52.05 27.56 -12.13
CA ALA A 315 -52.24 26.41 -11.23
C ALA A 315 -51.39 26.51 -9.96
N ARG A 316 -50.16 27.03 -10.06
CA ARG A 316 -49.29 27.27 -8.90
C ARG A 316 -49.80 28.41 -8.01
N LYS A 317 -50.33 29.48 -8.59
CA LYS A 317 -50.97 30.58 -7.84
C LYS A 317 -52.21 30.08 -7.11
N ASP A 318 -53.01 29.22 -7.74
CA ASP A 318 -54.19 28.60 -7.12
C ASP A 318 -53.80 27.67 -5.97
N LEU A 319 -52.73 26.87 -6.14
CA LEU A 319 -52.22 26.04 -5.04
C LEU A 319 -51.74 26.91 -3.89
N LEU A 320 -50.99 27.98 -4.17
CA LEU A 320 -50.53 28.92 -3.15
C LEU A 320 -51.69 29.66 -2.47
N SER A 321 -52.77 29.99 -3.19
CA SER A 321 -53.95 30.61 -2.59
C SER A 321 -54.69 29.63 -1.66
N VAL A 322 -54.82 28.36 -2.04
CA VAL A 322 -55.36 27.29 -1.18
C VAL A 322 -54.46 27.08 0.05
N VAL A 323 -53.14 27.03 -0.12
CA VAL A 323 -52.22 26.91 1.03
C VAL A 323 -52.28 28.14 1.92
N SER A 324 -52.43 29.34 1.35
CA SER A 324 -52.56 30.59 2.12
C SER A 324 -53.88 30.69 2.89
N THR A 325 -54.98 30.15 2.36
CA THR A 325 -56.27 30.09 3.06
C THR A 325 -56.25 29.04 4.17
N VAL A 326 -55.52 27.93 3.99
CA VAL A 326 -55.31 26.90 5.03
C VAL A 326 -54.31 27.36 6.10
N SER A 327 -53.35 28.21 5.76
CA SER A 327 -52.34 28.73 6.70
C SER A 327 -52.74 30.02 7.40
N GLN A 328 -53.92 30.59 7.09
CA GLN A 328 -54.50 31.66 7.91
C GLN A 328 -54.90 31.10 9.28
N PRO A 329 -54.38 31.66 10.39
CA PRO A 329 -54.69 31.20 11.72
C PRO A 329 -56.16 31.49 12.05
N LEU A 330 -56.94 30.42 12.20
CA LEU A 330 -58.33 30.48 12.63
C LEU A 330 -58.39 30.97 14.09
N THR A 331 -58.63 32.26 14.28
CA THR A 331 -59.13 32.78 15.55
C THR A 331 -60.57 32.31 15.77
N ALA A 332 -60.76 31.65 16.92
CA ALA A 332 -62.02 31.36 17.63
C ALA A 332 -62.80 30.08 17.25
N GLY A 333 -62.93 29.18 18.23
CA GLY A 333 -64.04 28.23 18.35
C GLY A 333 -63.65 26.82 18.80
N LEU A 334 -63.74 26.53 20.10
CA LEU A 334 -63.61 25.19 20.70
C LEU A 334 -64.61 24.18 20.11
N GLN A 335 -64.17 22.94 19.86
CA GLN A 335 -64.60 21.68 20.52
C GLN A 335 -64.20 20.44 19.68
N PRO A 336 -63.74 19.34 20.30
CA PRO A 336 -63.44 18.10 19.63
C PRO A 336 -64.68 17.19 19.58
N SER A 337 -65.08 16.73 18.38
CA SER A 337 -66.08 15.67 18.25
C SER A 337 -65.55 14.55 17.37
N GLN A 338 -65.49 13.36 17.97
CA GLN A 338 -65.20 12.10 17.30
C GLN A 338 -66.35 11.66 16.37
N ARG A 339 -65.98 10.73 15.48
CA ARG A 339 -66.77 9.77 14.70
C ARG A 339 -67.18 10.15 13.29
N GLY A 340 -66.84 9.24 12.40
CA GLY A 340 -67.46 9.09 11.09
C GLY A 340 -66.50 8.44 10.11
N LEU A 341 -66.24 7.14 10.26
CA LEU A 341 -65.88 6.30 9.12
C LEU A 341 -67.08 6.32 8.17
N GLU A 342 -67.11 7.28 7.27
CA GLU A 342 -67.87 7.21 6.03
C GLU A 342 -66.84 7.02 4.93
N LEU A 343 -66.68 5.76 4.54
CA LEU A 343 -66.03 5.34 3.31
C LEU A 343 -66.82 5.94 2.14
N ARG A 344 -66.60 7.23 1.87
CA ARG A 344 -67.07 7.86 0.64
C ARG A 344 -66.01 7.60 -0.41
N GLU A 345 -66.25 6.53 -1.17
CA GLU A 345 -65.68 6.34 -2.50
C GLU A 345 -65.84 7.64 -3.30
N LYS A 346 -64.75 8.40 -3.35
CA LYS A 346 -64.46 9.30 -4.45
C LYS A 346 -63.10 8.89 -4.95
N HIS A 347 -63.13 7.99 -5.93
CA HIS A 347 -62.12 7.89 -6.96
C HIS A 347 -61.80 9.31 -7.46
N LYS A 348 -60.75 9.90 -6.89
CA LYS A 348 -59.96 10.92 -7.56
C LYS A 348 -58.66 10.22 -7.89
N ASN A 349 -58.59 9.81 -9.15
CA ASN A 349 -57.42 9.29 -9.83
C ASN A 349 -56.23 10.18 -9.49
N THR A 350 -55.50 9.79 -8.44
CA THR A 350 -54.11 10.20 -8.32
C THR A 350 -53.46 9.42 -9.44
N ALA A 351 -53.02 10.11 -10.49
CA ALA A 351 -52.25 9.49 -11.55
C ALA A 351 -51.14 8.68 -10.89
N MET A 352 -51.32 7.36 -10.85
CA MET A 352 -50.28 6.44 -10.44
C MET A 352 -49.09 6.80 -11.34
N PRO A 353 -47.92 7.17 -10.80
CA PRO A 353 -46.74 7.28 -11.64
C PRO A 353 -46.63 5.93 -12.34
N ASP A 354 -46.59 5.97 -13.66
CA ASP A 354 -46.87 4.87 -14.58
C ASP A 354 -46.25 3.55 -14.07
N LEU A 355 -47.05 2.74 -13.36
CA LEU A 355 -46.58 1.53 -12.68
C LEU A 355 -45.98 0.56 -13.71
N LEU A 356 -46.44 0.63 -14.95
CA LEU A 356 -45.94 -0.13 -16.10
C LEU A 356 -44.50 0.22 -16.47
N LEU A 357 -44.01 1.42 -16.16
CA LEU A 357 -42.63 1.86 -16.41
C LEU A 357 -41.72 1.57 -15.21
N LEU A 358 -42.26 1.54 -14.00
CA LEU A 358 -41.52 1.23 -12.78
C LEU A 358 -41.29 -0.27 -12.60
N PHE A 359 -42.25 -1.11 -13.00
CA PHE A 359 -42.13 -2.57 -12.88
C PHE A 359 -40.92 -3.15 -13.63
N PRO A 360 -40.67 -2.79 -14.91
CA PRO A 360 -39.48 -3.21 -15.65
C PRO A 360 -38.19 -2.77 -14.97
N TYR A 361 -38.09 -1.51 -14.53
CA TYR A 361 -36.91 -0.98 -13.86
C TYR A 361 -36.61 -1.71 -12.54
N VAL A 362 -37.65 -1.98 -11.75
CA VAL A 362 -37.52 -2.72 -10.49
C VAL A 362 -37.14 -4.17 -10.75
N SER A 363 -37.72 -4.82 -11.76
CA SER A 363 -37.41 -6.22 -12.10
C SER A 363 -36.04 -6.41 -12.75
N GLU A 364 -35.62 -5.49 -13.62
CA GLU A 364 -34.39 -5.62 -14.42
C GLU A 364 -33.16 -5.08 -13.71
N HIS A 365 -33.29 -4.01 -12.92
CA HIS A 365 -32.12 -3.37 -12.30
C HIS A 365 -32.08 -3.54 -10.79
N LEU A 366 -33.20 -3.27 -10.10
CA LEU A 366 -33.20 -3.18 -8.64
C LEU A 366 -33.20 -4.56 -7.96
N LEU A 367 -33.95 -5.52 -8.51
CA LEU A 367 -34.05 -6.87 -7.98
C LEU A 367 -32.76 -7.68 -8.18
N PRO A 368 -32.08 -7.67 -9.35
CA PRO A 368 -30.78 -8.30 -9.52
C PRO A 368 -29.70 -7.63 -8.67
N LEU A 369 -29.72 -6.31 -8.49
CA LEU A 369 -28.79 -5.59 -7.62
C LEU A 369 -28.99 -5.99 -6.14
N SER A 370 -30.24 -6.12 -5.69
CA SER A 370 -30.52 -6.62 -4.33
C SER A 370 -30.05 -8.07 -4.14
N LYS A 371 -30.20 -8.93 -5.16
CA LYS A 371 -29.68 -10.31 -5.15
C LYS A 371 -28.16 -10.33 -5.14
N ALA A 372 -27.52 -9.45 -5.93
CA ALA A 372 -26.08 -9.29 -5.98
C ALA A 372 -25.51 -8.77 -4.65
N GLN A 373 -26.26 -7.95 -3.90
CA GLN A 373 -25.86 -7.46 -2.56
C GLN A 373 -25.92 -8.53 -1.47
N LYS A 374 -26.73 -9.58 -1.62
CA LYS A 374 -26.81 -10.67 -0.63
C LYS A 374 -25.50 -11.44 -0.48
N ALA A 375 -24.81 -11.72 -1.59
CA ALA A 375 -23.52 -12.42 -1.56
C ALA A 375 -22.41 -11.68 -0.79
N PRO A 376 -22.11 -10.39 -1.05
CA PRO A 376 -21.12 -9.64 -0.28
C PRO A 376 -21.57 -9.38 1.15
N SER A 377 -22.89 -9.24 1.41
CA SER A 377 -23.39 -9.15 2.79
C SER A 377 -23.12 -10.44 3.58
N MET A 378 -23.34 -11.61 2.97
CA MET A 378 -23.03 -12.91 3.59
C MET A 378 -21.52 -13.12 3.76
N GLN A 379 -20.71 -12.66 2.80
CA GLN A 379 -19.25 -12.68 2.93
C GLN A 379 -18.80 -11.77 4.07
N LYS A 380 -19.37 -10.56 4.19
CA LYS A 380 -19.08 -9.63 5.28
C LYS A 380 -19.44 -10.24 6.64
N SER A 381 -20.62 -10.86 6.78
CA SER A 381 -21.01 -11.50 8.04
C SER A 381 -20.09 -12.68 8.36
N TYR A 382 -19.73 -13.51 7.37
CA TYR A 382 -18.79 -14.61 7.53
C TYR A 382 -17.40 -14.14 7.98
N LEU A 383 -16.84 -13.11 7.32
CA LEU A 383 -15.55 -12.52 7.70
C LEU A 383 -15.61 -11.89 9.08
N SER A 384 -16.69 -11.18 9.42
CA SER A 384 -16.87 -10.61 10.76
C SER A 384 -16.94 -11.69 11.84
N ALA A 385 -17.56 -12.84 11.56
CA ALA A 385 -17.62 -13.96 12.48
C ALA A 385 -16.25 -14.63 12.66
N ILE A 386 -15.45 -14.75 11.60
CA ILE A 386 -14.06 -15.24 11.70
C ILE A 386 -13.22 -14.26 12.51
N LEU A 387 -13.26 -12.96 12.20
CA LEU A 387 -12.51 -11.94 12.92
C LEU A 387 -12.89 -11.90 14.40
N ALA A 388 -14.17 -12.04 14.74
CA ALA A 388 -14.62 -12.12 16.13
C ALA A 388 -14.08 -13.38 16.84
N LYS A 389 -14.05 -14.54 16.15
CA LYS A 389 -13.46 -15.76 16.69
C LYS A 389 -11.96 -15.60 16.91
N GLU A 390 -11.23 -15.04 15.95
CA GLU A 390 -9.79 -14.77 16.08
C GLU A 390 -9.50 -13.77 17.20
N LYS A 391 -10.30 -12.70 17.30
CA LYS A 391 -10.22 -11.74 18.41
C LYS A 391 -10.41 -12.43 19.77
N TRP A 392 -11.39 -13.33 19.88
CA TRP A 392 -11.62 -14.06 21.11
C TRP A 392 -10.51 -15.08 21.43
N ILE A 393 -10.00 -15.79 20.43
CA ILE A 393 -8.89 -16.74 20.61
C ILE A 393 -7.63 -16.02 21.08
N THR A 394 -7.32 -14.88 20.48
CA THR A 394 -6.15 -14.06 20.87
C THR A 394 -6.30 -13.49 22.27
N PHE A 395 -7.49 -13.05 22.68
CA PHE A 395 -7.73 -12.68 24.08
C PHE A 395 -7.51 -13.84 25.04
N ARG A 396 -8.10 -15.00 24.76
CA ARG A 396 -7.95 -16.17 25.61
C ARG A 396 -6.49 -16.61 25.73
N MET A 397 -5.74 -16.52 24.65
CA MET A 397 -4.30 -16.81 24.66
C MET A 397 -3.54 -15.79 25.52
N LEU A 398 -3.83 -14.49 25.38
CA LEU A 398 -3.19 -13.45 26.18
C LEU A 398 -3.55 -13.53 27.67
N ASP A 399 -4.80 -13.88 28.00
CA ASP A 399 -5.24 -14.10 29.38
C ASP A 399 -4.57 -15.35 29.97
N ARG A 400 -4.49 -16.44 29.20
CA ARG A 400 -3.75 -17.64 29.62
C ARG A 400 -2.27 -17.34 29.84
N LEU A 401 -1.63 -16.60 28.94
CA LEU A 401 -0.24 -16.18 29.13
C LEU A 401 -0.11 -15.30 30.39
N GLN A 402 -1.11 -14.49 30.70
CA GLN A 402 -1.10 -13.64 31.89
C GLN A 402 -1.20 -14.50 33.16
N ASP A 403 -2.00 -15.56 33.15
CA ASP A 403 -2.11 -16.50 34.26
C ASP A 403 -0.85 -17.36 34.43
N GLU A 404 -0.19 -17.73 33.32
CA GLU A 404 1.04 -18.54 33.33
C GLU A 404 2.30 -17.72 33.63
N SER A 405 2.33 -16.43 33.29
CA SER A 405 3.47 -15.56 33.57
C SER A 405 3.25 -14.74 34.85
N HIS A 406 4.24 -14.71 35.72
CA HIS A 406 4.23 -13.80 36.87
C HIS A 406 4.76 -12.40 36.51
N LEU A 407 5.07 -12.15 35.24
CA LEU A 407 5.74 -10.95 34.76
C LEU A 407 4.85 -9.69 34.84
N LEU A 408 3.56 -9.83 34.50
CA LEU A 408 2.61 -8.72 34.54
C LEU A 408 2.27 -8.26 35.98
N PRO A 409 2.06 -9.16 36.96
CA PRO A 409 1.95 -8.79 38.36
C PRO A 409 3.21 -8.12 38.94
N GLU A 410 4.39 -8.56 38.54
CA GLU A 410 5.67 -8.01 39.01
C GLU A 410 5.95 -6.62 38.43
N TYR A 411 5.59 -6.38 37.16
CA TYR A 411 5.83 -5.11 36.46
C TYR A 411 4.55 -4.50 35.89
N PRO A 412 3.61 -4.03 36.74
CA PRO A 412 2.35 -3.48 36.28
C PRO A 412 2.54 -2.07 35.70
N ILE A 413 1.82 -1.77 34.60
CA ILE A 413 1.69 -0.38 34.13
C ILE A 413 0.84 0.40 35.14
N LEU A 414 1.49 1.14 36.04
CA LEU A 414 0.84 1.98 37.05
C LEU A 414 -0.17 2.97 36.43
N ALA A 415 0.10 3.43 35.20
CA ALA A 415 -0.77 4.35 34.48
C ALA A 415 -2.18 3.79 34.17
N ARG A 416 -2.35 2.46 34.24
CA ARG A 416 -3.61 1.77 33.89
C ARG A 416 -4.38 1.24 35.10
N GLN A 417 -3.80 1.28 36.29
CA GLN A 417 -4.51 0.87 37.50
C GLN A 417 -5.67 1.84 37.80
N PRO A 418 -6.85 1.33 38.20
CA PRO A 418 -8.04 2.15 38.42
C PRO A 418 -7.82 3.27 39.45
N ARG A 419 -6.89 3.07 40.39
CA ARG A 419 -6.53 4.05 41.42
C ARG A 419 -5.70 5.23 40.90
N PHE A 420 -4.95 5.05 39.80
CA PHE A 420 -4.06 6.07 39.23
C PHE A 420 -4.59 6.72 37.95
N LYS A 421 -5.76 6.29 37.45
CA LYS A 421 -6.43 6.89 36.27
C LYS A 421 -6.60 8.41 36.40
N HIS A 422 -6.92 8.90 37.60
CA HIS A 422 -7.10 10.33 37.86
C HIS A 422 -5.78 11.11 37.92
N ALA A 423 -4.70 10.51 38.43
CA ALA A 423 -3.38 11.13 38.49
C ALA A 423 -2.73 11.21 37.09
N VAL A 424 -2.88 10.15 36.30
CA VAL A 424 -2.33 10.07 34.93
C VAL A 424 -3.05 11.00 33.98
N ALA A 425 -4.39 11.14 34.11
CA ALA A 425 -5.16 12.12 33.35
C ALA A 425 -4.76 13.58 33.68
N ALA A 426 -4.26 13.85 34.89
CA ALA A 426 -3.74 15.16 35.27
C ALA A 426 -2.32 15.42 34.72
N ILE A 427 -1.46 14.39 34.66
CA ILE A 427 -0.10 14.48 34.13
C ILE A 427 -0.10 14.61 32.60
N ASN A 428 -0.96 13.85 31.91
CA ASN A 428 -1.10 13.89 30.45
C ASN A 428 -1.63 15.24 29.92
N ARG A 429 -2.08 16.16 30.77
CA ARG A 429 -2.43 17.54 30.38
C ARG A 429 -1.21 18.45 30.22
N ARG A 430 -0.03 18.07 30.73
CA ARG A 430 1.20 18.89 30.70
C ARG A 430 2.27 18.42 29.72
N SER A 431 2.11 17.24 29.12
CA SER A 431 3.03 16.71 28.10
C SER A 431 2.30 16.52 26.76
N PRO A 432 2.85 16.97 25.62
CA PRO A 432 2.29 16.63 24.32
C PRO A 432 2.45 15.11 24.11
N PRO A 433 1.37 14.37 23.76
CA PRO A 433 1.44 12.92 23.68
C PRO A 433 2.20 12.51 22.42
N LEU A 434 3.21 11.65 22.59
CA LEU A 434 3.94 10.98 21.49
C LEU A 434 3.13 9.81 20.88
N ALA A 435 1.82 9.75 21.14
CA ALA A 435 0.90 8.84 20.50
C ALA A 435 -0.41 9.59 20.25
N SER A 436 -0.91 9.49 19.03
CA SER A 436 -2.10 10.14 18.50
C SER A 436 -3.29 10.15 19.48
N PRO A 437 -4.12 11.22 19.48
CA PRO A 437 -5.37 11.27 20.23
C PRO A 437 -6.44 10.52 19.43
N THR A 438 -6.28 9.21 19.29
CA THR A 438 -7.39 8.36 18.91
C THR A 438 -8.17 8.08 20.18
N SER A 439 -9.49 8.24 20.14
CA SER A 439 -10.36 8.04 21.31
C SER A 439 -10.00 6.74 22.05
N PRO A 440 -10.08 6.68 23.40
CA PRO A 440 -9.73 5.46 24.16
C PRO A 440 -10.61 4.24 23.81
N ASN A 441 -11.61 4.40 22.94
CA ASN A 441 -12.46 3.34 22.40
C ASN A 441 -11.96 2.75 21.07
N GLU A 442 -10.94 3.31 20.43
CA GLU A 442 -10.50 2.89 19.09
C GLU A 442 -9.20 2.08 19.09
N THR A 443 -8.40 2.11 20.16
CA THR A 443 -7.29 1.17 20.29
C THR A 443 -7.85 -0.21 20.63
N SER A 444 -7.75 -1.16 19.69
CA SER A 444 -8.18 -2.55 19.90
C SER A 444 -7.65 -3.07 21.25
N GLU A 445 -8.52 -3.61 22.09
CA GLU A 445 -8.16 -4.10 23.43
C GLU A 445 -6.98 -5.09 23.39
N ILE A 446 -6.80 -5.83 22.28
CA ILE A 446 -5.64 -6.71 22.06
C ILE A 446 -4.33 -5.92 22.10
N VAL A 447 -4.29 -4.77 21.42
CA VAL A 447 -3.14 -3.87 21.38
C VAL A 447 -2.85 -3.37 22.79
N THR A 448 -3.89 -2.99 23.54
CA THR A 448 -3.70 -2.55 24.93
C THR A 448 -3.10 -3.65 25.80
N ARG A 449 -3.54 -4.91 25.68
CA ARG A 449 -2.96 -6.04 26.42
C ARG A 449 -1.53 -6.32 25.98
N ALA A 450 -1.25 -6.30 24.67
CA ALA A 450 0.10 -6.49 24.14
C ALA A 450 1.09 -5.40 24.58
N GLU A 451 0.63 -4.14 24.72
CA GLU A 451 1.43 -3.05 25.27
C GLU A 451 1.79 -3.26 26.74
N ALA A 452 0.87 -3.84 27.54
CA ALA A 452 1.17 -4.20 28.92
C ALA A 452 2.31 -5.23 29.00
N TRP A 453 2.28 -6.21 28.12
CA TRP A 453 3.33 -7.21 27.99
C TRP A 453 4.67 -6.64 27.52
N SER A 454 4.66 -5.76 26.53
CA SER A 454 5.90 -5.16 26.03
C SER A 454 6.56 -4.26 27.07
N PHE A 455 5.76 -3.54 27.87
CA PHE A 455 6.26 -2.77 29.01
C PHE A 455 6.86 -3.68 30.08
N ALA A 456 6.09 -4.67 30.55
CA ALA A 456 6.56 -5.59 31.59
C ALA A 456 7.82 -6.36 31.17
N ALA A 457 7.89 -6.79 29.90
CA ALA A 457 9.07 -7.47 29.37
C ALA A 457 10.30 -6.57 29.33
N ARG A 458 10.12 -5.29 28.97
CA ARG A 458 11.20 -4.31 28.96
C ARG A 458 11.70 -4.02 30.39
N GLU A 459 10.80 -3.84 31.34
CA GLU A 459 11.19 -3.61 32.74
C GLU A 459 11.88 -4.83 33.36
N ALA A 460 11.36 -6.04 33.11
CA ALA A 460 12.04 -7.26 33.53
C ALA A 460 13.43 -7.41 32.89
N GLN A 461 13.59 -7.03 31.62
CA GLN A 461 14.89 -7.01 30.97
C GLN A 461 15.84 -6.00 31.63
N HIS A 462 15.37 -4.81 31.98
CA HIS A 462 16.19 -3.83 32.67
C HIS A 462 16.58 -4.29 34.08
N ALA A 463 15.63 -4.85 34.85
CA ALA A 463 15.87 -5.37 36.18
C ALA A 463 16.87 -6.54 36.17
N THR A 464 16.71 -7.50 35.25
CA THR A 464 17.64 -8.63 35.12
C THR A 464 19.01 -8.18 34.65
N LYS A 465 19.08 -7.23 33.71
CA LYS A 465 20.35 -6.64 33.27
C LYS A 465 21.07 -5.94 34.43
N GLY A 466 20.37 -5.11 35.20
CA GLY A 466 20.92 -4.47 36.40
C GLY A 466 21.44 -5.48 37.41
N HIS A 467 20.69 -6.56 37.66
CA HIS A 467 21.12 -7.62 38.57
C HIS A 467 22.39 -8.35 38.09
N VAL A 468 22.47 -8.65 36.78
CA VAL A 468 23.65 -9.28 36.19
C VAL A 468 24.85 -8.35 36.25
N GLU A 469 24.68 -7.07 35.97
CA GLU A 469 25.74 -6.06 36.07
C GLU A 469 26.25 -5.91 37.51
N GLU A 470 25.36 -5.83 38.50
CA GLU A 470 25.75 -5.80 39.91
C GLU A 470 26.52 -7.07 40.32
N ARG A 471 26.04 -8.26 39.91
CA ARG A 471 26.73 -9.52 40.21
C ARG A 471 28.08 -9.62 39.50
N ALA A 472 28.18 -9.14 38.27
CA ALA A 472 29.43 -9.08 37.53
C ALA A 472 30.43 -8.14 38.22
N ASN A 473 29.99 -6.95 38.63
CA ASN A 473 30.82 -5.99 39.36
C ASN A 473 31.28 -6.54 40.72
N LEU A 474 30.40 -7.19 41.47
CA LEU A 474 30.81 -7.88 42.71
C LEU A 474 31.83 -8.98 42.44
N GLY A 475 31.66 -9.74 41.35
CA GLY A 475 32.61 -10.76 40.92
C GLY A 475 33.98 -10.18 40.57
N THR A 476 34.04 -9.07 39.82
CA THR A 476 35.30 -8.42 39.45
C THR A 476 35.97 -7.77 40.66
N GLU A 477 35.21 -7.18 41.58
CA GLU A 477 35.75 -6.67 42.85
C GLU A 477 36.34 -7.77 43.73
N LEU A 478 35.66 -8.91 43.84
CA LEU A 478 36.16 -10.08 44.57
C LEU A 478 37.39 -10.67 43.91
N ALA A 479 37.42 -10.77 42.58
CA ALA A 479 38.58 -11.22 41.82
C ALA A 479 39.78 -10.28 42.03
N ARG A 480 39.57 -8.96 41.99
CA ARG A 480 40.62 -7.97 42.27
C ARG A 480 41.13 -8.06 43.70
N LYS A 481 40.24 -8.25 44.69
CA LYS A 481 40.63 -8.47 46.09
C LYS A 481 41.46 -9.76 46.22
N ALA A 482 41.04 -10.85 45.58
CA ALA A 482 41.80 -12.09 45.57
C ALA A 482 43.18 -11.91 44.92
N GLU A 483 43.26 -11.19 43.80
CA GLU A 483 44.51 -10.85 43.12
C GLU A 483 45.46 -10.07 44.05
N ILE A 484 44.95 -9.07 44.76
CA ILE A 484 45.74 -8.30 45.74
C ILE A 484 46.24 -9.22 46.86
N THR A 485 45.36 -10.04 47.46
CA THR A 485 45.77 -10.97 48.53
C THR A 485 46.79 -12.00 48.06
N LEU A 486 46.73 -12.43 46.79
CA LEU A 486 47.75 -13.29 46.20
C LEU A 486 49.06 -12.52 46.06
N LYS A 487 49.05 -11.31 45.49
CA LYS A 487 50.25 -10.46 45.41
C LYS A 487 50.92 -10.28 46.78
N GLU A 488 50.15 -9.94 47.81
CA GLU A 488 50.65 -9.83 49.19
C GLU A 488 51.27 -11.13 49.71
N MET A 489 50.67 -12.29 49.41
CA MET A 489 51.21 -13.59 49.81
C MET A 489 52.50 -13.94 49.04
N TYR A 490 52.57 -13.63 47.75
CA TYR A 490 53.77 -13.80 46.93
C TYR A 490 54.91 -12.89 47.40
N GLU A 491 54.60 -11.64 47.74
CA GLU A 491 55.54 -10.69 48.37
C GLU A 491 56.06 -11.22 49.73
N LEU A 492 55.19 -11.74 50.59
CA LEU A 492 55.59 -12.35 51.87
C LEU A 492 56.52 -13.56 51.67
N MET A 493 56.31 -14.33 50.59
CA MET A 493 57.15 -15.46 50.20
C MET A 493 58.41 -15.04 49.41
N ASN A 494 58.60 -13.74 49.14
CA ASN A 494 59.65 -13.19 48.27
C ASN A 494 59.69 -13.87 46.88
N GLN A 495 58.52 -14.14 46.30
CA GLN A 495 58.38 -14.67 44.95
C GLN A 495 57.75 -13.61 44.04
N ASP A 496 58.28 -13.45 42.83
CA ASP A 496 57.76 -12.47 41.87
C ASP A 496 56.40 -12.96 41.31
N TYR A 497 55.31 -12.30 41.71
CA TYR A 497 53.94 -12.61 41.27
C TYR A 497 53.84 -12.63 39.74
N GLU A 498 54.39 -11.61 39.07
CA GLU A 498 54.35 -11.47 37.61
C GLU A 498 55.11 -12.60 36.89
N GLU A 499 56.23 -13.13 37.42
CA GLU A 499 56.92 -14.29 36.79
C GLU A 499 56.12 -15.60 36.98
N ALA A 500 55.37 -15.72 38.08
CA ALA A 500 54.55 -16.89 38.37
C ALA A 500 53.25 -16.94 37.55
N THR A 501 52.63 -15.79 37.26
CA THR A 501 51.36 -15.69 36.52
C THR A 501 51.53 -15.38 35.03
N SER A 502 52.65 -14.79 34.59
CA SER A 502 52.91 -14.50 33.15
C SER A 502 53.23 -15.74 32.31
N GLY A 503 53.39 -16.90 32.94
CA GLY A 503 53.77 -18.14 32.27
C GLY A 503 52.62 -18.82 31.52
N LYS A 504 52.13 -18.23 30.39
CA LYS A 504 51.56 -18.92 29.21
C LYS A 504 50.79 -18.06 28.19
N GLU A 505 50.86 -16.73 28.18
CA GLU A 505 50.08 -15.95 27.19
C GLU A 505 50.66 -15.96 25.75
N GLU A 506 51.88 -16.46 25.52
CA GLU A 506 52.49 -16.53 24.18
C GLU A 506 52.38 -17.89 23.45
N LYS A 507 51.39 -18.72 23.76
CA LYS A 507 50.97 -19.77 22.82
C LYS A 507 49.56 -19.46 22.34
N LYS A 508 49.47 -19.01 21.09
CA LYS A 508 48.28 -19.15 20.24
C LYS A 508 47.80 -20.60 20.36
N VAL A 509 46.86 -20.85 21.26
CA VAL A 509 46.13 -22.10 21.32
C VAL A 509 44.85 -21.85 20.54
N ASP A 510 44.73 -22.70 19.54
CA ASP A 510 43.59 -22.92 18.67
C ASP A 510 42.26 -22.80 19.41
N GLU A 511 41.28 -22.28 18.70
CA GLU A 511 39.91 -21.95 19.11
C GLU A 511 39.13 -23.24 19.47
N GLY A 512 39.48 -23.83 20.61
CA GLY A 512 38.86 -25.02 21.17
C GLY A 512 37.96 -24.64 22.35
N ASP A 513 36.67 -24.86 22.17
CA ASP A 513 35.59 -24.58 23.12
C ASP A 513 35.94 -25.06 24.55
N ILE A 514 36.16 -24.09 25.44
CA ILE A 514 36.67 -24.26 26.81
C ILE A 514 35.77 -25.22 27.62
N TRP A 515 34.47 -25.27 27.29
CA TRP A 515 33.46 -26.07 27.96
C TRP A 515 33.51 -27.58 27.67
N ALA A 516 34.29 -28.03 26.68
CA ALA A 516 34.46 -29.47 26.41
C ALA A 516 35.60 -30.12 27.20
N SER A 517 36.50 -29.32 27.79
CA SER A 517 37.78 -29.80 28.33
C SER A 517 37.70 -30.37 29.76
N GLU A 518 36.64 -30.07 30.51
CA GLU A 518 36.49 -30.49 31.91
C GLU A 518 36.13 -31.99 32.06
N SER A 519 35.67 -32.64 30.99
CA SER A 519 35.23 -34.04 31.02
C SER A 519 36.36 -35.09 30.86
N ARG A 520 37.63 -34.69 30.70
CA ARG A 520 38.73 -35.62 30.35
C ARG A 520 39.91 -35.71 31.31
N LEU A 521 39.79 -35.27 32.57
CA LEU A 521 40.87 -35.43 33.55
C LEU A 521 40.52 -36.40 34.69
N SER A 522 40.40 -37.69 34.35
CA SER A 522 40.55 -38.79 35.32
C SER A 522 40.92 -40.11 34.64
N ARG A 523 42.12 -40.17 34.03
CA ARG A 523 42.97 -41.37 33.92
C ARG A 523 44.17 -41.05 33.04
N GLY A 524 45.36 -41.13 33.59
CA GLY A 524 46.59 -40.93 32.80
C GLY A 524 47.82 -40.80 33.66
N ARG A 525 48.16 -41.87 34.38
CA ARG A 525 49.45 -42.04 35.05
C ARG A 525 50.49 -42.37 33.97
N GLY A 526 51.59 -41.63 33.92
CA GLY A 526 52.83 -42.06 33.27
C GLY A 526 53.25 -41.24 32.04
N GLY A 527 54.17 -40.31 32.26
CA GLY A 527 54.90 -39.62 31.19
C GLY A 527 56.09 -38.88 31.79
N ARG A 528 57.27 -39.49 31.71
CA ARG A 528 58.56 -38.93 32.15
C ARG A 528 59.05 -37.85 31.18
N GLN A 529 59.87 -36.96 31.73
CA GLN A 529 60.83 -36.04 31.08
C GLN A 529 60.27 -34.76 30.46
N HIS A 530 60.40 -33.66 31.21
CA HIS A 530 61.14 -32.48 30.76
C HIS A 530 61.82 -31.81 31.96
N GLY A 531 63.15 -31.65 31.87
CA GLY A 531 63.97 -31.01 32.90
C GLY A 531 63.58 -29.56 33.08
N ARG A 532 62.99 -29.24 34.24
CA ARG A 532 62.78 -27.88 34.71
C ARG A 532 64.08 -27.42 35.36
N TRP A 533 64.71 -26.42 34.77
CA TRP A 533 65.75 -25.65 35.45
C TRP A 533 65.08 -24.99 36.67
N GLU A 534 65.36 -25.49 37.86
CA GLU A 534 65.03 -24.80 39.11
C GLU A 534 65.88 -23.52 39.19
N LYS A 535 65.32 -22.40 38.74
CA LYS A 535 65.80 -21.10 39.19
C LYS A 535 65.61 -21.06 40.70
N ARG A 536 66.71 -20.83 41.42
CA ARG A 536 66.76 -20.73 42.88
C ARG A 536 65.66 -19.81 43.38
N LEU A 537 64.80 -20.33 44.26
CA LEU A 537 63.93 -19.51 45.09
C LEU A 537 64.82 -18.51 45.82
N LYS A 538 64.59 -17.21 45.62
CA LYS A 538 65.30 -16.14 46.34
C LYS A 538 64.45 -15.75 47.54
N GLY A 539 65.02 -15.88 48.73
CA GLY A 539 64.34 -15.46 49.95
C GLY A 539 64.86 -16.19 51.19
N PRO A 540 64.56 -15.67 52.40
CA PRO A 540 65.00 -16.25 53.68
C PRO A 540 64.49 -17.68 53.92
N TRP A 541 63.49 -18.14 53.16
CA TRP A 541 62.90 -19.49 53.23
C TRP A 541 63.48 -20.49 52.20
N SER A 542 64.37 -20.03 51.31
CA SER A 542 64.98 -20.86 50.24
C SER A 542 65.86 -22.00 50.76
N GLY A 543 66.25 -21.97 52.04
CA GLY A 543 67.04 -23.01 52.71
C GLY A 543 66.22 -24.13 53.33
N LEU A 544 64.88 -24.04 53.38
CA LEU A 544 64.03 -25.01 54.09
C LEU A 544 63.64 -26.23 53.22
N ASN A 545 64.49 -26.64 52.27
CA ASN A 545 64.30 -27.87 51.51
C ASN A 545 64.89 -29.06 52.28
N GLY A 546 64.23 -29.46 53.37
CA GLY A 546 64.15 -30.84 53.90
C GLY A 546 65.42 -31.67 54.12
N LYS A 547 66.63 -31.14 53.99
CA LYS A 547 67.88 -31.84 54.27
C LYS A 547 68.52 -31.25 55.52
N VAL A 548 67.92 -31.54 56.67
CA VAL A 548 68.64 -31.48 57.95
C VAL A 548 69.66 -32.62 57.92
N GLY A 549 70.92 -32.28 57.65
CA GLY A 549 72.02 -33.23 57.76
C GLY A 549 72.24 -33.61 59.22
N VAL A 550 72.10 -34.90 59.53
CA VAL A 550 72.67 -35.49 60.73
C VAL A 550 74.18 -35.42 60.56
N VAL A 551 74.84 -34.50 61.27
CA VAL A 551 76.28 -34.61 61.52
C VAL A 551 76.43 -35.59 62.68
N GLY A 552 76.85 -36.81 62.37
CA GLY A 552 77.36 -37.76 63.35
C GLY A 552 78.88 -37.74 63.27
N ASP A 553 79.52 -37.18 64.29
CA ASP A 553 80.89 -37.52 64.66
C ASP A 553 80.85 -38.86 65.43
N GLY A 554 81.73 -39.79 65.05
CA GLY A 554 81.89 -41.11 65.67
C GLY A 554 82.65 -42.08 64.78
#